data_AF-A0AAX3WZV6-F1
#
_entry.id   AF-A0AAX3WZV6-F1
#
_cell.length_a   1.000
_cell.length_b   1.000
_cell.length_c   1.000
_cell.angle_alpha   90.00
_cell.angle_beta   90.00
_cell.angle_gamma   90.00
#
_symmetry.space_group_name_H-M   'P 1'
#
loop_
_entity.id
_entity.type
_entity.pdbx_description
1 polymer ?
#
loop_
_entity_poly.entity_id
_entity_poly.type
_entity_poly.pdbx_seq_one_letter_code
_entity_poly.pdbx_strand_id
1 'polypeptide(L)'
;MQREQLKQRIFSESPKFISYLKELISENRFDDGEALEISLLVIKNGPESLSDKQWCVFLESGILRDKYVDKCERCSEHIPWSNMYSAIFINKDYLCANCNYFENKVTFHN
;
A
#
# COMPACT_ATOMS: atom_id res chain seq x y z
N MET A 1 7.15 -10.82 -2.76
CA MET A 1 5.92 -11.45 -2.24
C MET A 1 5.11 -12.08 -3.37
N GLN A 2 4.46 -13.22 -3.13
CA GLN A 2 3.51 -13.84 -4.08
C GLN A 2 2.13 -13.16 -4.00
N ARG A 3 1.40 -13.01 -5.11
CA ARG A 3 0.06 -12.35 -5.17
C ARG A 3 -0.89 -12.83 -4.08
N GLU A 4 -0.91 -14.13 -3.82
CA GLU A 4 -1.75 -14.73 -2.78
C GLU A 4 -1.39 -14.26 -1.37
N GLN A 5 -0.11 -14.06 -1.07
CA GLN A 5 0.32 -13.54 0.24
C GLN A 5 -0.17 -12.10 0.45
N LEU A 6 -0.14 -11.27 -0.60
CA LEU A 6 -0.69 -9.92 -0.54
C LEU A 6 -2.19 -9.95 -0.33
N LYS A 7 -2.91 -10.78 -1.10
CA LYS A 7 -4.35 -10.95 -0.96
C LYS A 7 -4.73 -11.36 0.46
N GLN A 8 -4.04 -12.34 1.04
CA GLN A 8 -4.25 -12.74 2.44
C GLN A 8 -3.97 -11.61 3.43
N ARG A 9 -2.91 -10.82 3.21
CA ARG A 9 -2.60 -9.66 4.05
C ARG A 9 -3.66 -8.56 3.96
N ILE A 10 -4.20 -8.31 2.77
CA ILE A 10 -5.30 -7.38 2.57
C ILE A 10 -6.54 -7.85 3.35
N PHE A 11 -6.84 -9.15 3.35
CA PHE A 11 -7.92 -9.70 4.16
C PHE A 11 -7.66 -9.54 5.67
N SER A 12 -6.49 -9.94 6.15
CA SER A 12 -6.19 -9.94 7.59
C SER A 12 -6.06 -8.53 8.19
N GLU A 13 -5.65 -7.55 7.37
CA GLU A 13 -5.47 -6.16 7.78
C GLU A 13 -6.44 -5.19 7.10
N SER A 14 -7.60 -5.68 6.65
CA SER A 14 -8.58 -4.94 5.83
C SER A 14 -8.87 -3.51 6.33
N PRO A 15 -9.13 -3.23 7.62
CA PRO A 15 -9.37 -1.85 8.07
C PRO A 15 -8.19 -0.90 7.82
N LYS A 16 -6.96 -1.37 8.02
CA LYS A 16 -5.75 -0.56 7.80
C LYS A 16 -5.49 -0.36 6.31
N PHE A 17 -5.71 -1.42 5.53
CA PHE A 17 -5.60 -1.35 4.08
C PHE A 17 -6.64 -0.40 3.46
N ILE A 18 -7.89 -0.44 3.91
CA ILE A 18 -8.95 0.48 3.45
C ILE A 18 -8.59 1.93 3.76
N SER A 19 -8.01 2.23 4.92
CA SER A 19 -7.51 3.58 5.23
C SER A 19 -6.43 4.03 4.25
N TYR A 20 -5.47 3.15 3.95
CA TYR A 20 -4.45 3.43 2.93
C TYR A 20 -5.06 3.63 1.54
N LEU A 21 -6.05 2.83 1.16
CA LEU A 21 -6.73 2.94 -0.12
C LEU A 21 -7.48 4.26 -0.28
N LYS A 22 -8.11 4.75 0.80
CA LYS A 22 -8.73 6.07 0.83
C LYS A 22 -7.72 7.19 0.62
N GLU A 23 -6.53 7.07 1.22
CA GLU A 23 -5.43 8.03 1.04
C GLU A 23 -4.95 8.07 -0.42
N LEU A 24 -4.80 6.91 -1.07
CA LEU A 24 -4.47 6.84 -2.49
C LEU A 24 -5.51 7.54 -3.39
N ILE A 25 -6.80 7.37 -3.08
CA ILE A 25 -7.88 7.99 -3.84
C ILE A 25 -7.92 9.51 -3.60
N SER A 26 -7.80 9.98 -2.36
CA SER A 26 -7.82 11.41 -2.06
C SER A 26 -6.68 12.17 -2.73
N GLU A 27 -5.56 11.48 -2.93
CA GLU A 27 -4.35 12.01 -3.54
C GLU A 27 -4.26 11.73 -5.06
N ASN A 28 -5.37 11.28 -5.66
CA ASN A 28 -5.52 10.99 -7.09
C ASN A 28 -4.40 10.10 -7.65
N ARG A 29 -4.07 9.00 -6.96
CA ARG A 29 -2.97 8.09 -7.34
C ARG A 29 -3.36 7.03 -8.37
N PHE A 30 -4.59 7.01 -8.85
CA PHE A 30 -5.06 6.04 -9.85
C PHE A 30 -5.15 6.68 -11.23
N ASP A 31 -4.31 6.21 -12.17
CA ASP A 31 -4.37 6.63 -13.58
C ASP A 31 -5.40 5.82 -14.39
N ASP A 32 -5.68 4.59 -13.93
CA ASP A 32 -6.60 3.65 -14.57
C ASP A 32 -7.97 3.71 -13.88
N GLY A 33 -9.00 4.03 -14.67
CA GLY A 33 -10.39 4.12 -14.20
C GLY A 33 -10.93 2.79 -13.67
N GLU A 34 -10.55 1.65 -14.26
CA GLU A 34 -11.00 0.34 -13.79
C GLU A 34 -10.42 0.02 -12.41
N ALA A 35 -9.12 0.30 -12.20
CA ALA A 35 -8.47 0.12 -10.90
C ALA A 35 -9.07 1.04 -9.82
N LEU A 36 -9.44 2.28 -10.19
CA LEU A 36 -10.13 3.21 -9.29
C LEU A 36 -11.52 2.68 -8.90
N GLU A 37 -12.32 2.23 -9.86
CA GLU A 37 -13.66 1.69 -9.61
C GLU A 37 -13.62 0.46 -8.68
N ILE A 38 -12.67 -0.44 -8.92
CA ILE A 38 -12.47 -1.61 -8.04
C ILE A 38 -12.03 -1.16 -6.64
N SER A 39 -11.16 -0.15 -6.54
CA SER A 39 -10.74 0.39 -5.24
C SER A 39 -11.91 0.98 -4.44
N LEU A 40 -12.81 1.70 -5.10
CA LEU A 40 -14.05 2.20 -4.49
C LEU A 40 -14.97 1.05 -4.04
N LEU A 41 -15.05 -0.02 -4.81
CA LEU A 41 -15.80 -1.22 -4.44
C LEU A 41 -15.25 -1.87 -3.17
N VAL A 42 -13.92 -2.00 -3.06
CA VAL A 42 -13.25 -2.51 -1.84
C VAL A 42 -13.56 -1.64 -0.62
N ILE A 43 -13.51 -0.31 -0.77
CA ILE A 43 -13.83 0.62 0.34
C ILE A 43 -15.28 0.45 0.80
N LYS A 44 -16.21 0.25 -0.15
CA LYS A 44 -17.64 0.18 0.13
C LYS A 44 -18.07 -1.17 0.71
N ASN A 45 -17.58 -2.26 0.13
CA ASN A 45 -18.11 -3.61 0.33
C ASN A 45 -17.07 -4.59 0.90
N GLY A 46 -15.84 -4.14 1.15
CA GLY A 46 -14.74 -4.99 1.59
C GLY A 46 -14.07 -5.77 0.45
N PRO A 47 -12.82 -6.24 0.67
CA PRO A 47 -12.06 -7.01 -0.33
C PRO A 47 -12.71 -8.35 -0.71
N GLU A 48 -13.56 -8.91 0.15
CA GLU A 48 -14.30 -10.15 -0.08
C GLU A 48 -15.33 -10.05 -1.20
N SER A 49 -15.73 -8.83 -1.56
CA SER A 49 -16.70 -8.58 -2.62
C SER A 49 -16.12 -8.71 -4.03
N LEU A 50 -14.79 -8.78 -4.17
CA LEU A 50 -14.14 -8.85 -5.46
C LEU A 50 -14.17 -10.27 -6.05
N SER A 51 -14.56 -10.37 -7.32
CA SER A 51 -14.31 -11.56 -8.14
C SER A 51 -12.82 -11.80 -8.40
N ASP A 52 -12.44 -13.00 -8.83
CA ASP A 52 -11.04 -13.32 -9.15
C ASP A 52 -10.46 -12.42 -10.25
N LYS A 53 -11.27 -12.06 -11.25
CA LYS A 53 -10.82 -11.14 -12.31
C LYS A 53 -10.56 -9.74 -11.76
N GLN A 54 -11.45 -9.24 -10.89
CA GLN A 54 -11.26 -7.93 -10.25
C GLN A 54 -10.04 -7.96 -9.32
N TRP A 55 -9.80 -9.05 -8.61
CA TRP A 55 -8.57 -9.23 -7.83
C TRP A 55 -7.31 -9.12 -8.68
N CYS A 56 -7.29 -9.73 -9.87
CA CYS A 56 -6.16 -9.64 -10.79
C CYS A 56 -5.89 -8.18 -11.19
N VAL A 57 -6.92 -7.45 -11.64
CA VAL A 57 -6.77 -6.04 -12.05
C VAL A 57 -6.37 -5.15 -10.86
N PHE A 58 -7.02 -5.36 -9.71
CA PHE A 58 -6.76 -4.60 -8.50
C PHE A 58 -5.31 -4.76 -8.02
N LEU A 59 -4.80 -5.99 -7.98
CA LEU A 59 -3.43 -6.24 -7.54
C LEU A 59 -2.43 -5.70 -8.55
N GLU A 60 -2.60 -5.97 -9.84
CA GLU A 60 -1.59 -5.59 -10.86
C GLU A 60 -1.57 -4.09 -11.17
N SER A 61 -2.73 -3.52 -11.48
CA SER A 61 -2.85 -2.12 -11.91
C SER A 61 -3.08 -1.18 -10.73
N GLY A 62 -3.75 -1.66 -9.67
CA GLY A 62 -4.16 -0.83 -8.54
C GLY A 62 -3.16 -0.76 -7.39
N ILE A 63 -2.31 -1.78 -7.18
CA ILE A 63 -1.48 -1.88 -5.97
C ILE A 63 0.01 -2.18 -6.27
N LEU A 64 0.31 -3.32 -6.91
CA LEU A 64 1.67 -3.86 -7.02
C LEU A 64 2.62 -3.04 -7.90
N ARG A 65 2.08 -2.28 -8.85
CA ARG A 65 2.91 -1.53 -9.80
C ARG A 65 3.78 -0.48 -9.12
N ASP A 66 3.21 0.30 -8.20
CA ASP A 66 3.83 1.51 -7.66
C ASP A 66 3.27 1.96 -6.31
N LYS A 67 2.28 1.25 -5.75
CA LYS A 67 1.58 1.62 -4.50
C LYS A 67 1.77 0.58 -3.41
N TYR A 68 2.84 -0.21 -3.52
CA TYR A 68 3.12 -1.24 -2.56
C TYR A 68 4.60 -1.55 -2.46
N VAL A 69 5.08 -1.61 -1.23
CA VAL A 69 6.40 -2.11 -0.88
C VAL A 69 6.24 -3.16 0.22
N ASP A 70 6.76 -4.35 -0.03
CA ASP A 70 6.58 -5.49 0.87
C ASP A 70 7.26 -5.27 2.22
N LYS A 71 8.56 -4.95 2.16
CA LYS A 71 9.47 -4.88 3.29
C LYS A 71 10.25 -3.58 3.28
N CYS A 72 10.51 -3.08 4.48
CA CYS A 72 11.42 -1.97 4.70
C CYS A 72 12.80 -2.33 4.17
N GLU A 73 13.39 -1.45 3.36
CA GLU A 73 14.71 -1.70 2.76
C GLU A 73 15.83 -1.83 3.82
N ARG A 74 15.65 -1.22 5.00
CA ARG A 74 16.66 -1.24 6.07
C ARG A 74 16.52 -2.43 7.01
N CYS A 75 15.33 -2.68 7.56
CA CYS A 75 15.15 -3.71 8.60
C CYS A 75 14.50 -5.00 8.09
N SER A 76 14.10 -5.06 6.82
CA SER A 76 13.42 -6.22 6.21
C SER A 76 12.06 -6.61 6.83
N GLU A 77 11.56 -5.83 7.78
CA GLU A 77 10.20 -5.98 8.33
C GLU A 77 9.15 -5.45 7.37
N HIS A 78 7.92 -5.98 7.45
CA HIS A 78 6.82 -5.46 6.63
C HIS A 78 6.53 -4.00 6.95
N ILE A 79 6.38 -3.18 5.91
CA ILE A 79 5.93 -1.80 6.10
C ILE A 79 4.44 -1.83 6.46
N PRO A 80 4.03 -1.28 7.62
CA PRO A 80 2.61 -1.21 7.96
C PRO A 80 1.83 -0.39 6.94
N TRP A 81 0.57 -0.74 6.68
CA TRP A 81 -0.28 0.00 5.73
C TRP A 81 -0.39 1.49 6.07
N SER A 82 -0.44 1.83 7.36
CA SER A 82 -0.45 3.22 7.87
C SER A 82 0.79 4.04 7.52
N ASN A 83 1.86 3.39 7.05
CA ASN A 83 3.14 4.01 6.73
C ASN A 83 3.47 3.91 5.24
N MET A 84 2.70 3.12 4.50
CA MET A 84 2.95 2.80 3.09
C MET A 84 2.95 4.05 2.22
N TYR A 85 1.97 4.95 2.43
CA TYR A 85 1.88 6.19 1.65
C TYR A 85 3.11 7.07 1.85
N SER A 86 3.51 7.30 3.10
CA SER A 86 4.70 8.09 3.41
C SER A 86 5.97 7.48 2.82
N ALA A 87 6.14 6.16 2.94
CA ALA A 87 7.32 5.47 2.43
C ALA A 87 7.45 5.58 0.90
N ILE A 88 6.33 5.52 0.17
CA ILE A 88 6.32 5.51 -1.29
C ILE A 88 6.26 6.92 -1.91
N PHE A 89 5.41 7.81 -1.38
CA PHE A 89 5.05 9.06 -2.05
C PHE A 89 5.62 10.32 -1.39
N ILE A 90 5.81 10.30 -0.06
CA ILE A 90 6.31 11.47 0.69
C ILE A 90 7.83 11.42 0.80
N ASN A 91 8.36 10.41 1.49
CA ASN A 91 9.78 10.25 1.76
C ASN A 91 10.51 9.60 0.59
N LYS A 92 9.82 8.70 -0.13
CA LYS A 92 10.36 7.96 -1.29
C LYS A 92 11.64 7.17 -0.95
N ASP A 93 11.72 6.69 0.28
CA ASP A 93 12.86 5.98 0.84
C ASP A 93 12.56 4.50 1.09
N TYR A 94 11.30 4.09 0.94
CA TYR A 94 10.85 2.72 1.15
C TYR A 94 11.20 2.19 2.56
N LEU A 95 11.26 3.09 3.55
CA LEU A 95 11.54 2.77 4.94
C LEU A 95 10.26 2.72 5.77
N CYS A 96 10.24 1.83 6.76
CA CYS A 96 9.26 1.93 7.83
C CYS A 96 9.53 3.20 8.67
N ALA A 97 8.52 3.71 9.39
CA ALA A 97 8.68 4.96 10.16
C ALA A 97 9.84 4.92 11.16
N ASN A 98 10.09 3.78 11.80
CA ASN A 98 11.21 3.67 12.74
C ASN A 98 12.56 3.84 12.03
N CYS A 99 12.76 3.15 10.91
CA CYS A 99 13.99 3.26 10.13
C CYS A 99 14.16 4.66 9.50
N ASN A 100 13.10 5.24 8.96
CA ASN A 100 13.11 6.62 8.44
C ASN A 100 13.48 7.64 9.52
N TYR A 101 12.94 7.49 10.74
CA TYR A 101 13.26 8.38 11.86
C TYR A 101 14.75 8.33 12.23
N PHE A 102 15.35 7.14 12.27
CA PHE A 102 16.77 6.99 12.54
C PHE A 102 17.64 7.54 11.41
N GLU A 103 17.30 7.30 10.14
CA GLU A 103 18.03 7.87 9.00
C GLU A 103 18.04 9.40 9.05
N ASN A 104 16.87 10.02 9.23
CA ASN A 104 16.75 11.47 9.29
C ASN A 104 17.48 12.07 10.50
N LYS A 105 17.47 11.39 11.66
CA LYS A 105 18.26 11.85 12.81
C LYS A 105 19.77 11.79 12.59
N VAL A 106 20.26 10.81 11.83
CA VAL A 106 21.70 10.69 11.54
C VAL A 106 22.15 11.79 10.57
N THR A 107 21.30 12.22 9.64
CA THR A 107 21.63 13.30 8.69
C THR A 107 21.66 14.70 9.30
N PHE A 108 20.95 14.98 10.39
CA PHE A 108 21.01 16.30 11.07
C PHE A 108 22.22 16.49 12.00
N HIS A 109 23.08 15.48 12.13
CA HIS A 109 24.27 15.52 12.99
C HIS A 109 25.60 15.42 12.24
N ASN A 110 25.59 15.57 10.90
CA ASN A 110 26.79 15.64 10.06
C ASN A 110 26.90 16.99 9.35
#